data_AF-A0A518WFP6-F1
#
_entry.id   AF-A0A518WFP6-F1
#
_cell.length_a   1.000
_cell.length_b   1.000
_cell.length_c   1.000
_cell.angle_alpha   90.00
_cell.angle_beta   90.00
_cell.angle_gamma   90.00
#
_symmetry.space_group_name_H-M   'P 1'
#
loop_
_entity.id
_entity.type
_entity.pdbx_description
1 polymer ?
#
loop_
_entity_poly.entity_id
_entity_poly.type
_entity_poly.pdbx_seq_one_letter_code
_entity_poly.pdbx_strand_id
1 'polypeptide(L)'
;MYDNLHEILTSFGADIDFENPKLGQSGWYKADLVVPDEGRVGTVDGGYRLVLHRESDGMPMVHLSETLSFPQGDVHVQAWAEFPNLSNGDWLYCPAVGISGELTGRQGFRQWRPVELGKLAEAKVILFTSPTS
;
A
#
# COMPACT_ATOMS: atom_id res chain seq x y z
N MET A 1 -3.46 -15.57 5.03
CA MET A 1 -4.40 -14.67 4.34
C MET A 1 -4.84 -13.67 5.38
N TYR A 2 -4.80 -12.38 5.08
CA TYR A 2 -5.25 -11.32 5.98
C TYR A 2 -6.31 -10.51 5.25
N ASP A 3 -7.58 -10.74 5.51
CA ASP A 3 -8.72 -10.19 4.75
C ASP A 3 -9.44 -9.03 5.46
N ASN A 4 -9.14 -8.81 6.74
CA ASN A 4 -9.68 -7.74 7.57
C ASN A 4 -8.57 -7.07 8.39
N LEU A 5 -7.77 -6.22 7.74
CA LEU A 5 -6.71 -5.45 8.41
C LEU A 5 -7.14 -4.00 8.63
N HIS A 6 -6.83 -3.48 9.80
CA HIS A 6 -6.70 -2.05 10.06
C HIS A 6 -5.23 -1.66 9.94
N GLU A 7 -4.95 -0.74 9.02
CA GLU A 7 -3.64 -0.14 8.85
C GLU A 7 -3.60 1.20 9.58
N ILE A 8 -2.84 1.25 10.68
CA ILE A 8 -2.76 2.39 11.58
C ILE A 8 -1.44 3.11 11.31
N LEU A 9 -1.49 4.33 10.78
CA LEU A 9 -0.30 5.10 10.50
C LEU A 9 0.42 5.48 11.80
N THR A 10 1.71 5.17 11.87
CA THR A 10 2.58 5.50 13.01
C THR A 10 3.48 6.70 12.72
N SER A 11 3.82 6.91 11.45
CA SER A 11 4.56 8.10 11.00
C SER A 11 4.32 8.33 9.52
N PHE A 12 4.40 9.60 9.10
CA PHE A 12 4.17 10.01 7.72
C PHE A 12 4.90 11.34 7.46
N GLY A 13 5.35 11.51 6.22
CA GLY A 13 5.84 12.79 5.73
C GLY A 13 5.66 12.88 4.23
N ALA A 14 5.26 14.06 3.73
CA ALA A 14 5.08 14.31 2.31
C ALA A 14 5.45 15.74 1.95
N ASP A 15 5.90 15.93 0.71
CA ASP A 15 6.11 17.24 0.08
C ASP A 15 5.03 17.54 -0.98
N ILE A 16 3.91 16.81 -0.93
CA ILE A 16 2.75 17.00 -1.80
C ILE A 16 1.95 18.25 -1.40
N ASP A 17 1.57 19.00 -2.42
CA ASP A 17 0.49 19.97 -2.35
C ASP A 17 -0.79 19.29 -2.86
N PHE A 18 -1.75 19.04 -1.96
CA PHE A 18 -2.98 18.33 -2.32
C PHE A 18 -3.91 19.16 -3.21
N GLU A 19 -3.80 20.50 -3.18
CA GLU A 19 -4.61 21.38 -4.02
C GLU A 19 -3.99 21.57 -5.40
N ASN A 20 -2.66 21.50 -5.49
CA ASN A 20 -1.92 21.68 -6.73
C ASN A 20 -0.76 20.68 -6.86
N PRO A 21 -1.06 19.39 -7.06
CA PRO A 21 -0.05 18.35 -7.07
C PRO A 21 0.87 18.48 -8.29
N LYS A 22 2.18 18.35 -8.06
CA LYS A 22 3.24 18.50 -9.06
C LYS A 22 4.03 17.20 -9.22
N LEU A 23 4.47 16.95 -10.46
CA LEU A 23 5.36 15.84 -10.75
C LEU A 23 6.63 15.92 -9.89
N GLY A 24 7.06 14.77 -9.40
CA GLY A 24 8.23 14.64 -8.55
C GLY A 24 7.96 14.78 -7.05
N GLN A 25 6.82 15.34 -6.65
CA GLN A 25 6.39 15.31 -5.24
C GLN A 25 6.12 13.88 -4.79
N SER A 26 6.27 13.65 -3.49
CA SER A 26 6.33 12.32 -2.89
C SER A 26 5.81 12.31 -1.45
N GLY A 27 5.72 11.11 -0.91
CA GLY A 27 5.48 10.88 0.50
C GLY A 27 6.00 9.53 0.93
N TRP A 28 6.22 9.41 2.22
CA TRP A 28 6.57 8.17 2.89
C TRP A 28 5.68 7.99 4.11
N TYR A 29 5.47 6.75 4.51
CA TYR A 29 4.69 6.41 5.67
C TYR A 29 5.16 5.10 6.29
N LYS A 30 4.88 4.98 7.59
CA LYS A 30 4.99 3.72 8.33
C LYS A 30 3.66 3.45 9.00
N ALA A 31 3.28 2.18 9.06
CA ALA A 31 2.02 1.77 9.68
C ALA A 31 2.14 0.41 10.37
N ASP A 32 1.27 0.20 11.35
CA ASP A 32 1.04 -1.11 11.94
C ASP A 32 -0.18 -1.76 11.26
N LEU A 33 -0.05 -3.05 10.92
CA LEU A 33 -1.15 -3.87 10.41
C LEU A 33 -1.76 -4.64 11.57
N VAL A 34 -3.04 -4.39 11.83
CA VAL A 34 -3.78 -4.93 12.98
C VAL A 34 -4.97 -5.74 12.49
N VAL A 35 -5.11 -6.96 12.97
CA VAL A 35 -6.35 -7.73 12.84
C VAL A 35 -7.21 -7.42 14.07
N PRO A 36 -8.50 -7.03 13.90
CA PRO A 36 -9.40 -6.85 15.04
C PRO A 36 -9.38 -8.08 15.94
N ASP A 37 -9.33 -7.87 17.26
CA ASP A 37 -9.27 -8.89 18.31
C ASP A 37 -7.97 -9.73 18.41
N GLU A 38 -7.16 -9.84 17.36
CA GLU A 38 -5.87 -10.55 17.37
C GLU A 38 -4.67 -9.62 17.62
N GLY A 39 -4.83 -8.33 17.35
CA GLY A 39 -3.79 -7.33 17.54
C GLY A 39 -2.87 -7.19 16.33
N ARG A 40 -1.64 -6.72 16.56
CA ARG A 40 -0.69 -6.41 15.50
C ARG A 40 -0.13 -7.68 14.86
N VAL A 41 -0.25 -7.78 13.54
CA VAL A 41 0.23 -8.91 12.74
C VAL A 41 1.35 -8.54 11.77
N GLY A 42 1.66 -7.26 11.61
CA GLY A 42 2.74 -6.81 10.74
C GLY A 42 2.95 -5.30 10.73
N THR A 43 3.81 -4.84 9.84
CA THR A 43 4.09 -3.42 9.59
C THR A 43 4.16 -3.11 8.12
N VAL A 44 4.05 -1.83 7.78
CA VAL A 44 4.28 -1.28 6.45
C VAL A 44 5.38 -0.22 6.54
N ASP A 45 6.33 -0.27 5.62
CA ASP A 45 7.21 0.84 5.25
C ASP A 45 6.92 1.15 3.78
N GLY A 46 6.33 2.30 3.52
CA GLY A 46 5.74 2.63 2.22
C GLY A 46 6.09 4.02 1.76
N GLY A 47 6.00 4.22 0.45
CA GLY A 47 6.13 5.53 -0.16
C GLY A 47 5.48 5.61 -1.51
N TYR A 48 5.26 6.84 -1.96
CA TYR A 48 4.68 7.14 -3.25
C TYR A 48 5.35 8.36 -3.89
N ARG A 49 5.25 8.47 -5.20
CA ARG A 49 5.73 9.63 -5.97
C ARG A 49 4.77 9.93 -7.12
N LEU A 50 4.44 11.21 -7.36
CA LEU A 50 3.79 11.62 -8.61
C LEU A 50 4.79 11.52 -9.75
N VAL A 51 4.50 10.64 -10.72
CA VAL A 51 5.46 10.34 -11.80
C VAL A 51 5.03 10.95 -13.12
N LEU A 52 3.74 10.93 -13.44
CA LEU A 52 3.25 11.38 -14.74
C LEU A 52 1.81 11.89 -14.68
N HIS A 53 1.40 12.59 -15.75
CA HIS A 53 0.01 12.77 -16.09
C HIS A 53 -0.35 11.77 -17.19
N ARG A 54 -1.42 11.00 -17.01
CA ARG A 54 -1.87 10.01 -17.98
C ARG A 54 -2.30 10.72 -19.26
N GLU A 55 -1.78 10.29 -20.41
CA GLU A 55 -1.97 11.02 -21.69
C GLU A 55 -3.44 11.14 -22.12
N SER A 56 -4.28 10.17 -21.77
CA SER A 56 -5.68 10.12 -22.22
C SER A 56 -6.57 11.19 -21.60
N ASP A 57 -6.27 11.62 -20.37
CA ASP A 57 -7.15 12.47 -19.56
C ASP A 57 -6.43 13.46 -18.64
N GLY A 58 -5.10 13.48 -18.68
CA GLY A 58 -4.28 14.35 -17.84
C GLY A 58 -4.25 13.95 -16.36
N MET A 59 -4.78 12.76 -15.99
CA MET A 59 -4.88 12.36 -14.59
C MET A 59 -3.49 12.24 -13.93
N PRO A 60 -3.24 12.90 -12.77
CA PRO A 60 -1.99 12.72 -12.04
C PRO A 60 -1.89 11.30 -11.49
N MET A 61 -0.86 10.58 -11.93
CA MET A 61 -0.58 9.20 -11.55
C MET A 61 0.56 9.14 -10.55
N VAL A 62 0.34 8.41 -9.46
CA VAL A 62 1.36 8.07 -8.49
C VAL A 62 1.85 6.65 -8.68
N HIS A 63 3.15 6.46 -8.46
CA HIS A 63 3.74 5.13 -8.31
C HIS A 63 4.02 4.90 -6.83
N LEU A 64 3.49 3.80 -6.30
CA LEU A 64 3.67 3.37 -4.92
C LEU A 64 4.68 2.23 -4.85
N SER A 65 5.44 2.20 -3.75
CA SER A 65 6.36 1.11 -3.43
C SER A 65 6.33 0.90 -1.93
N GLU A 66 6.06 -0.33 -1.50
CA GLU A 66 5.85 -0.67 -0.09
C GLU A 66 6.53 -2.00 0.23
N THR A 67 6.98 -2.13 1.47
CA THR A 67 7.39 -3.40 2.07
C THR A 67 6.50 -3.64 3.28
N LEU A 68 5.79 -4.77 3.27
CA LEU A 68 5.02 -5.25 4.40
C LEU A 68 5.80 -6.35 5.10
N SER A 69 6.00 -6.22 6.39
CA SER A 69 6.71 -7.21 7.20
C SER A 69 5.75 -7.96 8.09
N PHE A 70 5.70 -9.28 7.93
CA PHE A 70 4.94 -10.21 8.76
C PHE A 70 5.89 -11.18 9.49
N PRO A 71 5.45 -11.87 10.55
CA PRO A 71 6.25 -12.89 11.22
C PRO A 71 6.79 -13.99 10.28
N GLN A 72 6.04 -14.31 9.22
CA GLN A 72 6.41 -15.37 8.26
C GLN A 72 7.36 -14.90 7.16
N GLY A 73 7.55 -13.58 7.00
CA GLY A 73 8.36 -12.99 5.94
C GLY A 73 7.80 -11.67 5.41
N ASP A 74 8.52 -11.10 4.45
CA ASP A 74 8.20 -9.80 3.87
C ASP A 74 7.50 -9.94 2.52
N VAL A 75 6.66 -8.95 2.22
CA VAL A 75 5.93 -8.80 0.96
C VAL A 75 6.26 -7.45 0.37
N HIS A 76 6.71 -7.44 -0.88
CA HIS A 76 6.90 -6.23 -1.65
C HIS A 76 5.66 -5.93 -2.49
N VAL A 77 5.31 -4.65 -2.57
CA VAL A 77 4.16 -4.15 -3.31
C VAL A 77 4.59 -2.97 -4.16
N GLN A 78 4.18 -2.96 -5.42
CA GLN A 78 4.31 -1.82 -6.32
C GLN A 78 3.04 -1.64 -7.12
N ALA A 79 2.57 -0.40 -7.24
CA ALA A 79 1.32 -0.11 -7.94
C ALA A 79 1.29 1.29 -8.53
N TRP A 80 0.47 1.43 -9.56
CA TRP A 80 0.03 2.72 -10.06
C TRP A 80 -1.33 3.07 -9.45
N ALA A 81 -1.49 4.32 -9.02
CA ALA A 81 -2.77 4.84 -8.57
C ALA A 81 -3.04 6.23 -9.14
N GLU A 82 -4.32 6.57 -9.27
CA GLU A 82 -4.75 7.93 -9.54
C GLU A 82 -4.69 8.69 -8.21
N PHE A 83 -4.00 9.83 -8.20
CA PHE A 83 -3.84 10.62 -6.98
C PHE A 83 -5.19 11.01 -6.32
N PRO A 84 -6.23 11.42 -7.08
CA PRO A 84 -7.53 11.76 -6.47
C PRO A 84 -8.20 10.59 -5.75
N ASN A 85 -8.03 9.36 -6.25
CA ASN A 85 -8.65 8.17 -5.66
C ASN A 85 -8.06 7.89 -4.27
N LEU A 86 -6.77 8.15 -4.09
CA LEU A 86 -6.12 8.06 -2.77
C LEU A 86 -6.66 9.10 -1.80
N SER A 87 -6.88 10.34 -2.24
CA SER A 87 -7.47 11.38 -1.38
C SER A 87 -8.94 11.16 -1.06
N ASN A 88 -9.68 10.46 -1.93
CA ASN A 88 -11.13 10.26 -1.80
C ASN A 88 -11.51 9.04 -0.95
N GLY A 89 -10.55 8.19 -0.55
CA GLY A 89 -10.86 6.98 0.20
C GLY A 89 -11.25 5.78 -0.67
N ASP A 90 -10.91 5.81 -1.97
CA ASP A 90 -11.20 4.71 -2.88
C ASP A 90 -10.27 3.52 -2.63
N TRP A 91 -10.75 2.33 -2.98
CA TRP A 91 -9.95 1.11 -2.93
C TRP A 91 -8.85 1.13 -4.00
N LEU A 92 -7.61 1.02 -3.57
CA LEU A 92 -6.47 0.71 -4.42
C LEU A 92 -6.26 -0.81 -4.48
N TYR A 93 -5.91 -1.31 -5.67
CA TYR A 93 -5.43 -2.68 -5.87
C TYR A 93 -3.95 -2.66 -6.27
N CYS A 94 -3.15 -3.46 -5.58
CA CYS A 94 -1.72 -3.55 -5.80
C CYS A 94 -1.28 -5.01 -5.96
N PRO A 95 -0.54 -5.36 -7.03
CA PRO A 95 0.21 -6.61 -7.08
C PRO A 95 1.17 -6.74 -5.89
N ALA A 96 1.25 -7.93 -5.32
CA ALA A 96 2.07 -8.22 -4.15
C ALA A 96 2.90 -9.49 -4.37
N VAL A 97 4.17 -9.46 -3.93
CA VAL A 97 5.10 -10.58 -4.05
C VAL A 97 5.82 -10.79 -2.73
N GLY A 98 5.81 -12.01 -2.20
CA GLY A 98 6.62 -12.36 -1.04
C GLY A 98 8.11 -12.46 -1.42
N ILE A 99 8.95 -11.74 -0.68
CA ILE A 99 10.37 -11.56 -0.99
C ILE A 99 11.31 -12.17 0.06
N SER A 100 10.79 -12.60 1.22
CA SER A 100 11.59 -13.23 2.26
C SER A 100 10.79 -14.28 3.04
N GLY A 101 11.49 -15.10 3.82
CA GLY A 101 10.90 -16.11 4.71
C GLY A 101 10.06 -17.16 3.97
N GLU A 102 9.01 -17.64 4.64
CA GLU A 102 8.05 -18.63 4.11
C GLU A 102 7.16 -18.07 2.98
N LEU A 103 7.19 -16.74 2.80
CA LEU A 103 6.44 -16.04 1.77
C LEU A 103 7.19 -15.94 0.45
N THR A 104 8.49 -16.23 0.43
CA THR A 104 9.35 -16.09 -0.77
C THR A 104 8.72 -16.74 -2.00
N GLY A 105 8.54 -15.94 -3.06
CA GLY A 105 8.01 -16.37 -4.35
C GLY A 105 6.48 -16.51 -4.41
N ARG A 106 5.77 -16.35 -3.29
CA ARG A 106 4.30 -16.29 -3.30
C ARG A 106 3.85 -14.99 -3.97
N GLN A 107 2.82 -15.06 -4.77
CA GLN A 107 2.27 -13.92 -5.49
C GLN A 107 0.82 -13.70 -5.09
N GLY A 108 0.35 -12.47 -5.21
CA GLY A 108 -1.05 -12.16 -5.01
C GLY A 108 -1.28 -10.66 -5.04
N PHE A 109 -2.06 -10.16 -4.10
CA PHE A 109 -2.42 -8.76 -4.07
C PHE A 109 -2.58 -8.20 -2.66
N ARG A 110 -2.35 -6.90 -2.57
CA ARG A 110 -2.76 -6.02 -1.49
C ARG A 110 -3.89 -5.14 -2.02
N GLN A 111 -4.93 -4.95 -1.22
CA GLN A 111 -5.87 -3.85 -1.44
C GLN A 111 -5.95 -3.03 -0.18
N TRP A 112 -6.08 -1.72 -0.33
CA TRP A 112 -6.28 -0.83 0.81
C TRP A 112 -7.05 0.41 0.40
N ARG A 113 -7.70 1.04 1.39
CA ARG A 113 -8.31 2.37 1.25
C ARG A 113 -8.13 3.18 2.53
N PRO A 114 -7.89 4.49 2.45
CA PRO A 114 -7.95 5.34 3.63
C PRO A 114 -9.39 5.47 4.13
N VAL A 115 -9.59 5.30 5.43
CA VAL A 115 -10.85 5.54 6.15
C VAL A 115 -10.80 6.88 6.87
N GLU A 116 -9.66 7.18 7.49
CA GLU A 116 -9.34 8.48 8.06
C GLU A 116 -7.98 8.92 7.52
N LEU A 117 -7.97 9.94 6.66
CA LEU A 117 -6.76 10.41 6.00
C LEU A 117 -5.65 10.72 7.02
N GLY A 118 -4.47 10.15 6.77
CA GLY A 118 -3.30 10.33 7.63
C GLY A 118 -3.34 9.53 8.94
N LYS A 119 -4.34 8.68 9.18
CA LYS A 119 -4.47 7.91 10.43
C LYS A 119 -4.82 6.44 10.25
N LEU A 120 -5.87 6.14 9.50
CA LEU A 120 -6.46 4.80 9.44
C LEU A 120 -6.81 4.40 8.00
N ALA A 121 -6.46 3.18 7.63
CA ALA A 121 -6.89 2.51 6.42
C ALA A 121 -7.48 1.13 6.71
N GLU A 122 -8.41 0.70 5.86
CA GLU A 122 -8.80 -0.71 5.74
C GLU A 122 -7.91 -1.37 4.70
N ALA A 123 -7.43 -2.57 4.98
CA ALA A 123 -6.53 -3.30 4.10
C ALA A 123 -6.82 -4.81 4.07
N LYS A 124 -6.34 -5.45 3.01
CA LYS A 124 -6.27 -6.90 2.89
C LYS A 124 -5.07 -7.32 2.05
N VAL A 125 -4.48 -8.44 2.42
CA VAL A 125 -3.32 -9.06 1.75
C VAL A 125 -3.62 -10.53 1.52
N ILE A 126 -3.70 -10.90 0.25
CA ILE A 126 -3.95 -12.28 -0.18
C ILE A 126 -2.77 -12.72 -1.03
N LEU A 127 -2.08 -13.76 -0.56
CA LEU A 127 -0.99 -14.42 -1.29
C LEU A 127 -1.40 -15.85 -1.60
N PHE A 128 -1.19 -16.25 -2.85
CA PHE A 128 -1.42 -17.59 -3.34
C PHE A 128 -0.16 -18.43 -3.12
N THR A 129 -0.37 -19.71 -2.79
CA THR A 129 0.71 -20.71 -2.81
C THR A 129 1.22 -20.86 -4.23
N SER A 130 2.55 -20.84 -4.43
CA SER A 130 3.14 -21.27 -5.68
C SER A 130 2.68 -22.70 -5.99
N PRO A 131 2.35 -23.05 -7.25
CA PRO A 131 2.17 -24.44 -7.63
C PRO A 131 3.42 -25.20 -7.21
N THR A 132 3.26 -26.23 -6.38
CA THR A 132 4.34 -27.19 -6.14
C THR A 132 4.69 -27.80 -7.48
N SER A 133 5.90 -27.51 -7.96
CA SER A 133 6.54 -28.20 -9.09
C SER A 133 6.74 -29.68 -8.76
#